data_AF-A0A937TNU9-F1
#
_entry.id   AF-A0A937TNU9-F1
#
_cell.length_a   1.000
_cell.length_b   1.000
_cell.length_c   1.000
_cell.angle_alpha   90.00
_cell.angle_beta   90.00
_cell.angle_gamma   90.00
#
_symmetry.space_group_name_H-M   'P 1'
#
loop_
_entity.id
_entity.type
_entity.pdbx_description
1 polymer ?
#
loop_
_entity_poly.entity_id
_entity_poly.type
_entity_poly.pdbx_seq_one_letter_code
_entity_poly.pdbx_strand_id
1 'polypeptide(L)'
;MPYRRLPNTDNARLKAMKKAQEKGKEIPPFKLAFSQSSLYKVTSFLPAFEKTMLHQKGSFTTQIDRNKDYHSQLKKAKLYISHFIQVVNMAIQRGELSSSIRDYYKLNGYGKKLPPLNNEEDVIRWGNTILEGETQRMRKGLSPITNPTVAVVKVRYEKFLESYRNQKKLQESTNRALQELKTIRPRADDIILDIWNEVEDSFKDLPDNLKREKAAEYGLVYIHRKNEQNNHSMFESSRQSIS
;
A
#
# COMPACT_ATOMS: atom_id res chain seq x y z
N MET A 1 -25.32 25.28 -11.30
CA MET A 1 -24.64 25.89 -10.14
C MET A 1 -23.62 24.91 -9.59
N PRO A 2 -22.38 25.35 -9.31
CA PRO A 2 -21.39 24.46 -8.71
C PRO A 2 -21.79 24.07 -7.29
N TYR A 3 -21.40 22.87 -6.90
CA TYR A 3 -21.74 22.27 -5.61
C TYR A 3 -20.48 22.01 -4.79
N ARG A 4 -20.65 22.05 -3.46
CA ARG A 4 -19.59 21.75 -2.49
C ARG A 4 -19.27 20.26 -2.48
N ARG A 5 -17.98 19.90 -2.44
CA ARG A 5 -17.54 18.52 -2.28
C ARG A 5 -16.53 18.42 -1.14
N LEU A 6 -16.84 17.60 -0.13
CA LEU A 6 -15.89 17.30 0.94
C LEU A 6 -14.62 16.63 0.39
N PRO A 7 -13.46 16.85 1.05
CA PRO A 7 -12.20 16.26 0.62
C PRO A 7 -12.27 14.74 0.53
N ASN A 8 -11.88 14.18 -0.62
CA ASN A 8 -11.89 12.73 -0.85
C ASN A 8 -10.53 12.06 -0.58
N THR A 9 -9.44 12.83 -0.55
CA THR A 9 -8.08 12.32 -0.27
C THR A 9 -7.58 12.82 1.08
N ASP A 10 -6.70 12.04 1.72
CA ASP A 10 -6.10 12.42 3.01
C ASP A 10 -5.28 13.72 2.90
N ASN A 11 -4.61 13.93 1.76
CA ASN A 11 -3.91 15.19 1.48
C ASN A 11 -4.88 16.39 1.36
N ALA A 12 -6.05 16.20 0.75
CA ALA A 12 -7.05 17.26 0.66
C ALA A 12 -7.66 17.57 2.03
N ARG A 13 -7.91 16.56 2.87
CA ARG A 13 -8.32 16.74 4.28
C ARG A 13 -7.27 17.54 5.06
N LEU A 14 -6.01 17.15 4.96
CA LEU A 14 -4.89 17.83 5.62
C LEU A 14 -4.80 19.29 5.18
N LYS A 15 -4.91 19.56 3.87
CA LYS A 15 -4.87 20.91 3.31
C LYS A 15 -6.03 21.77 3.81
N ALA A 16 -7.25 21.23 3.83
CA ALA A 16 -8.42 21.95 4.34
C ALA A 16 -8.26 22.32 5.83
N MET A 17 -7.84 21.36 6.66
CA MET A 17 -7.61 21.60 8.09
C MET A 17 -6.46 22.57 8.37
N LYS A 18 -5.35 22.48 7.62
CA LYS A 18 -4.24 23.44 7.71
C LYS A 18 -4.69 24.85 7.34
N LYS A 19 -5.47 25.00 6.27
CA LYS A 19 -5.99 26.31 5.84
C LYS A 19 -6.89 26.94 6.89
N ALA A 20 -7.78 26.14 7.51
CA ALA A 20 -8.62 26.61 8.61
C ALA A 20 -7.79 27.04 9.82
N GLN A 21 -6.78 26.24 10.21
CA GLN A 21 -5.88 26.60 11.31
C GLN A 21 -5.09 27.88 11.02
N GLU A 22 -4.55 28.05 9.81
CA GLU A 22 -3.84 29.27 9.39
C GLU A 22 -4.74 30.50 9.50
N LYS A 23 -5.96 30.44 8.96
CA LYS A 23 -6.94 31.54 9.07
C LYS A 23 -7.29 31.88 10.51
N GLY A 24 -7.38 30.88 11.40
CA GLY A 24 -7.61 31.11 12.82
C GLY A 24 -6.43 31.74 13.57
N LYS A 25 -5.21 31.67 13.03
CA LYS A 25 -4.03 32.37 13.57
C LYS A 25 -3.90 33.79 13.05
N GLU A 26 -4.27 34.02 11.79
CA GLU A 26 -4.15 35.32 11.13
C GLU A 26 -5.30 36.29 11.48
N ILE A 27 -6.52 35.75 11.61
CA ILE A 27 -7.73 36.56 11.75
C ILE A 27 -8.15 36.62 13.22
N PRO A 28 -8.39 37.82 13.78
CA PRO A 28 -8.92 37.95 15.13
C PRO A 28 -10.25 37.20 15.32
N PRO A 29 -10.53 36.68 16.53
CA PRO A 29 -11.73 35.88 16.81
C PRO A 29 -13.06 36.46 16.30
N PHE A 30 -13.23 37.77 16.40
CA PHE A 30 -14.46 38.47 16.02
C PHE A 30 -14.65 38.67 14.51
N LYS A 31 -13.59 38.46 13.71
CA LYS A 31 -13.65 38.52 12.23
C LYS A 31 -13.57 37.13 11.58
N LEU A 32 -13.40 36.07 12.37
CA LEU A 32 -13.26 34.72 11.86
C LEU A 32 -14.62 34.19 11.43
N ALA A 33 -14.70 33.63 10.22
CA ALA A 33 -15.93 33.06 9.67
C ALA A 33 -16.33 31.70 10.28
N PHE A 34 -15.69 31.28 11.37
CA PHE A 34 -16.04 30.10 12.14
C PHE A 34 -15.68 30.30 13.61
N SER A 35 -16.29 29.51 14.46
CA SER A 35 -16.25 29.60 15.92
C SER A 35 -14.88 29.21 16.50
N GLN A 36 -14.61 29.70 17.70
CA GLN A 36 -13.44 29.29 18.48
C GLN A 36 -13.47 27.81 18.87
N SER A 37 -14.67 27.23 19.02
CA SER A 37 -14.83 25.80 19.27
C SER A 37 -14.29 24.98 18.08
N SER A 38 -14.67 25.35 16.86
CA SER A 38 -14.19 24.70 15.64
C SER A 38 -12.70 24.92 15.41
N LEU A 39 -12.16 26.10 15.77
CA LEU A 39 -10.71 26.34 15.78
C LEU A 39 -9.96 25.41 16.75
N TYR A 40 -10.50 25.20 17.95
CA TYR A 40 -9.92 24.29 18.93
C TYR A 40 -9.97 22.83 18.47
N LYS A 41 -11.10 22.38 17.90
CA LYS A 41 -11.26 21.02 17.34
C LYS A 41 -10.20 20.75 16.27
N VAL A 42 -10.02 21.64 15.30
CA VAL A 42 -9.02 21.45 14.23
C VAL A 42 -7.60 21.51 14.78
N THR A 43 -7.31 22.44 15.69
CA THR A 43 -5.95 22.62 16.23
C THR A 43 -5.51 21.43 17.09
N SER A 44 -6.42 20.84 17.87
CA SER A 44 -6.12 19.66 18.69
C SER A 44 -6.01 18.38 17.88
N PHE A 45 -6.80 18.24 16.80
CA PHE A 45 -6.83 17.02 15.99
C PHE A 45 -5.74 16.96 14.91
N LEU A 46 -5.39 18.09 14.30
CA LEU A 46 -4.48 18.16 13.16
C LEU A 46 -3.13 17.48 13.37
N PRO A 47 -2.42 17.63 14.52
CA PRO A 47 -1.14 16.96 14.74
C PRO A 47 -1.27 15.42 14.74
N ALA A 48 -2.34 14.89 15.32
CA ALA A 48 -2.60 13.45 15.34
C ALA A 48 -2.89 12.91 13.93
N PHE A 49 -3.67 13.64 13.14
CA PHE A 49 -3.97 13.28 11.76
C PHE A 49 -2.72 13.28 10.88
N GLU A 50 -1.90 14.34 10.95
CA GLU A 50 -0.65 14.44 10.19
C GLU A 50 0.35 13.35 10.57
N LYS A 51 0.52 13.08 11.87
CA LYS A 51 1.37 11.98 12.36
C LYS A 51 0.92 10.63 11.81
N THR A 52 -0.37 10.34 11.84
CA THR A 52 -0.93 9.06 11.34
C THR A 52 -0.72 8.92 9.84
N MET A 53 -0.91 10.00 9.08
CA MET A 53 -0.66 10.02 7.63
C MET A 53 0.83 9.79 7.30
N LEU A 54 1.75 10.42 8.05
CA LEU A 54 3.19 10.22 7.89
C LEU A 54 3.60 8.78 8.24
N HIS A 55 3.04 8.21 9.31
CA HIS A 55 3.30 6.83 9.72
C HIS A 55 2.83 5.81 8.66
N GLN A 56 1.64 6.00 8.09
CA GLN A 56 1.13 5.17 7.00
C GLN A 56 2.02 5.27 5.76
N LYS A 57 2.43 6.47 5.37
CA LYS A 57 3.32 6.70 4.23
C LYS A 57 4.68 6.02 4.45
N GLY A 58 5.28 6.19 5.62
CA GLY A 58 6.57 5.60 5.96
C GLY A 58 6.54 4.07 5.96
N SER A 59 5.48 3.47 6.51
CA SER A 59 5.28 2.01 6.50
C SER A 59 5.17 1.48 5.07
N PHE A 60 4.38 2.14 4.22
CA PHE A 60 4.19 1.76 2.82
C PHE A 60 5.49 1.88 2.01
N THR A 61 6.24 2.97 2.16
CA THR A 61 7.54 3.15 1.50
C THR A 61 8.51 2.04 1.90
N THR A 62 8.61 1.75 3.20
CA THR A 62 9.49 0.69 3.71
C THR A 62 9.13 -0.68 3.12
N GLN A 63 7.83 -0.98 2.99
CA GLN A 63 7.36 -2.21 2.35
C GLN A 63 7.75 -2.28 0.87
N ILE A 64 7.65 -1.18 0.13
CA ILE A 64 8.04 -1.13 -1.29
C ILE A 64 9.55 -1.33 -1.43
N ASP A 65 10.34 -0.61 -0.65
CA ASP A 65 11.80 -0.65 -0.74
C ASP A 65 12.36 -2.06 -0.52
N ARG A 66 11.77 -2.78 0.46
CA ARG A 66 12.16 -4.16 0.79
C ARG A 66 11.61 -5.20 -0.20
N ASN A 67 10.64 -4.83 -1.03
CA ASN A 67 10.02 -5.77 -1.97
C ASN A 67 10.99 -6.26 -3.06
N LYS A 68 11.92 -5.39 -3.50
CA LYS A 68 12.94 -5.75 -4.51
C LYS A 68 13.85 -6.87 -4.02
N ASP A 69 14.35 -6.74 -2.79
CA ASP A 69 15.22 -7.74 -2.17
C ASP A 69 14.48 -9.05 -1.92
N TYR A 70 13.23 -8.96 -1.45
CA TYR A 70 12.35 -10.12 -1.29
C TYR A 70 12.21 -10.93 -2.59
N HIS A 71 11.86 -10.26 -3.69
CA HIS A 71 11.72 -10.94 -4.99
C HIS A 71 13.04 -11.53 -5.49
N SER A 72 14.17 -10.88 -5.20
CA SER A 72 15.51 -11.42 -5.51
C SER A 72 15.78 -12.73 -4.77
N GLN A 73 15.47 -12.79 -3.46
CA GLN A 73 15.64 -14.02 -2.69
C GLN A 73 14.68 -15.13 -3.13
N LEU A 74 13.41 -14.80 -3.40
CA LEU A 74 12.43 -15.77 -3.90
C LEU A 74 12.87 -16.40 -5.23
N LYS A 75 13.32 -15.58 -6.20
CA LYS A 75 13.82 -16.05 -7.49
C LYS A 75 15.02 -16.98 -7.31
N LYS A 76 15.96 -16.63 -6.43
CA LYS A 76 17.13 -17.48 -6.14
C LYS A 76 16.72 -18.79 -5.47
N ALA A 77 15.87 -18.77 -4.45
CA ALA A 77 15.42 -20.00 -3.79
C ALA A 77 14.72 -20.94 -4.78
N LYS A 78 13.78 -20.41 -5.58
CA LYS A 78 13.08 -21.16 -6.64
C LYS A 78 14.05 -21.80 -7.64
N LEU A 79 15.04 -21.04 -8.12
CA LEU A 79 16.05 -21.53 -9.06
C LEU A 79 16.83 -22.72 -8.49
N TYR A 80 17.36 -22.58 -7.27
CA TYR A 80 18.20 -23.62 -6.66
C TYR A 80 17.39 -24.87 -6.28
N ILE A 81 16.16 -24.71 -5.82
CA ILE A 81 15.22 -25.82 -5.57
C ILE A 81 14.94 -26.57 -6.88
N SER A 82 14.61 -25.85 -7.95
CA SER A 82 14.37 -26.43 -9.28
C SER A 82 15.59 -27.20 -9.79
N HIS A 83 16.78 -26.58 -9.73
CA HIS A 83 18.02 -27.20 -10.20
C HIS A 83 18.37 -28.46 -9.41
N PHE A 84 18.17 -28.45 -8.09
CA PHE A 84 18.40 -29.63 -7.26
C PHE A 84 17.54 -30.82 -7.74
N ILE A 85 16.24 -30.60 -7.96
CA ILE A 85 15.34 -31.64 -8.46
C ILE A 85 15.74 -32.12 -9.86
N GLN A 86 16.12 -31.20 -10.75
CA GLN A 86 16.60 -31.55 -12.09
C GLN A 86 17.83 -32.45 -12.02
N VAL A 87 18.77 -32.16 -11.13
CA VAL A 87 20.01 -32.93 -10.99
C VAL A 87 19.74 -34.32 -10.45
N VAL A 88 18.84 -34.46 -9.48
CA VAL A 88 18.35 -35.77 -9.03
C VAL A 88 17.78 -36.56 -10.21
N ASN A 89 16.92 -35.93 -11.01
CA ASN A 89 16.33 -36.57 -12.19
C ASN A 89 17.38 -36.96 -13.24
N MET A 90 18.38 -36.11 -13.49
CA MET A 90 19.47 -36.38 -14.44
C MET A 90 20.37 -37.52 -13.96
N ALA A 91 20.71 -37.57 -12.67
CA ALA A 91 21.50 -38.67 -12.10
C ALA A 91 20.78 -40.01 -12.19
N ILE A 92 19.45 -40.02 -11.98
CA ILE A 92 18.62 -41.21 -12.23
C ILE A 92 18.63 -41.60 -13.72
N GLN A 93 18.52 -40.62 -14.62
CA GLN A 93 18.54 -40.87 -16.06
C GLN A 93 19.89 -41.45 -16.54
N ARG A 94 21.01 -41.05 -15.93
CA ARG A 94 22.34 -41.60 -16.22
C ARG A 94 22.59 -42.98 -15.58
N GLY A 95 21.71 -43.44 -14.70
CA GLY A 95 21.89 -44.71 -13.97
C GLY A 95 22.80 -44.60 -12.75
N GLU A 96 23.23 -43.40 -12.36
CA GLU A 96 24.08 -43.17 -11.17
C GLU A 96 23.28 -43.33 -9.86
N LEU A 97 21.97 -43.07 -9.92
CA LEU A 97 21.05 -43.17 -8.79
C LEU A 97 19.85 -44.05 -9.15
N SER A 98 19.43 -44.90 -8.22
CA SER A 98 18.19 -45.67 -8.35
C SER A 98 16.98 -44.75 -8.45
N SER A 99 15.96 -45.15 -9.23
CA SER A 99 14.69 -44.42 -9.32
C SER A 99 13.96 -44.33 -7.97
N SER A 100 14.17 -45.29 -7.06
CA SER A 100 13.58 -45.28 -5.70
C SER A 100 14.05 -44.11 -4.85
N ILE A 101 15.11 -43.40 -5.24
CA ILE A 101 15.57 -42.21 -4.52
C ILE A 101 14.54 -41.06 -4.56
N ARG A 102 13.62 -41.08 -5.54
CA ARG A 102 12.50 -40.12 -5.64
C ARG A 102 11.59 -40.14 -4.42
N ASP A 103 11.49 -41.28 -3.72
CA ASP A 103 10.66 -41.48 -2.53
C ASP A 103 11.06 -40.50 -1.42
N TYR A 104 12.37 -40.32 -1.20
CA TYR A 104 12.90 -39.44 -0.16
C TYR A 104 12.47 -37.97 -0.35
N TYR A 105 12.29 -37.56 -1.60
CA TYR A 105 11.90 -36.19 -1.94
C TYR A 105 10.41 -36.06 -2.27
N LYS A 106 9.61 -37.12 -2.10
CA LYS A 106 8.18 -37.15 -2.44
C LYS A 106 7.90 -36.79 -3.92
N LEU A 107 8.77 -37.23 -4.83
CA LEU A 107 8.72 -36.89 -6.26
C LEU A 107 8.12 -37.99 -7.16
N ASN A 108 7.64 -39.09 -6.60
CA ASN A 108 7.18 -40.26 -7.38
C ASN A 108 6.07 -39.93 -8.38
N GLY A 109 5.08 -39.13 -7.96
CA GLY A 109 3.96 -38.73 -8.81
C GLY A 109 4.35 -37.78 -9.95
N TYR A 110 5.56 -37.20 -9.93
CA TYR A 110 6.03 -36.26 -10.94
C TYR A 110 6.91 -36.91 -12.00
N GLY A 111 7.53 -38.05 -11.69
CA GLY A 111 8.54 -38.66 -12.57
C GLY A 111 9.58 -37.62 -12.99
N LYS A 112 9.91 -37.56 -14.28
CA LYS A 112 10.92 -36.60 -14.78
C LYS A 112 10.49 -35.13 -14.72
N LYS A 113 9.21 -34.83 -14.48
CA LYS A 113 8.70 -33.46 -14.44
C LYS A 113 9.07 -32.78 -13.13
N LEU A 114 9.14 -31.45 -13.18
CA LEU A 114 9.29 -30.64 -11.98
C LEU A 114 7.94 -30.46 -11.27
N PRO A 115 7.93 -30.46 -9.93
CA PRO A 115 6.74 -30.06 -9.21
C PRO A 115 6.49 -28.55 -9.37
N PRO A 116 5.27 -28.07 -9.07
CA PRO A 116 4.95 -26.66 -9.16
C PRO A 116 5.78 -25.84 -8.16
N LEU A 117 6.28 -24.70 -8.63
CA LEU A 117 7.00 -23.68 -7.86
C LEU A 117 6.43 -22.30 -8.21
N ASN A 118 5.10 -22.21 -8.29
CA ASN A 118 4.43 -21.05 -8.89
C ASN A 118 4.27 -19.91 -7.89
N ASN A 119 3.97 -20.24 -6.65
CA ASN A 119 3.77 -19.30 -5.55
C ASN A 119 4.78 -19.55 -4.41
N GLU A 120 4.76 -18.68 -3.40
CA GLU A 120 5.61 -18.80 -2.22
C GLU A 120 5.40 -20.11 -1.46
N GLU A 121 4.16 -20.53 -1.31
CA GLU A 121 3.80 -21.74 -0.56
C GLU A 121 4.40 -22.99 -1.18
N ASP A 122 4.38 -23.07 -2.51
CA ASP A 122 5.05 -24.13 -3.26
C ASP A 122 6.55 -24.16 -2.98
N VAL A 123 7.21 -22.99 -3.01
CA VAL A 123 8.65 -22.87 -2.76
C VAL A 123 8.99 -23.26 -1.32
N ILE A 124 8.15 -22.88 -0.35
CA ILE A 124 8.29 -23.29 1.06
C ILE A 124 8.13 -24.81 1.20
N ARG A 125 7.06 -25.37 0.64
CA ARG A 125 6.77 -26.81 0.72
C ARG A 125 7.89 -27.65 0.12
N TRP A 126 8.33 -27.31 -1.10
CA TRP A 126 9.35 -28.08 -1.80
C TRP A 126 10.75 -27.85 -1.26
N GLY A 127 11.06 -26.63 -0.81
CA GLY A 127 12.30 -26.34 -0.09
C GLY A 127 12.46 -27.22 1.15
N ASN A 128 11.44 -27.29 2.01
CA ASN A 128 11.44 -28.18 3.18
C ASN A 128 11.56 -29.66 2.79
N THR A 129 10.75 -30.10 1.82
CA THR A 129 10.70 -31.51 1.39
C THR A 129 12.05 -31.99 0.87
N ILE A 130 12.75 -31.18 0.07
CA ILE A 130 14.07 -31.53 -0.46
C ILE A 130 15.11 -31.62 0.64
N LEU A 131 15.17 -30.62 1.53
CA LEU A 131 16.15 -30.57 2.61
C LEU A 131 15.98 -31.74 3.59
N GLU A 132 14.74 -32.08 3.92
CA GLU A 132 14.42 -33.22 4.77
C GLU A 132 14.77 -34.54 4.08
N GLY A 133 14.38 -34.70 2.81
CA GLY A 133 14.69 -35.87 2.01
C GLY A 133 16.20 -36.13 1.89
N GLU A 134 16.99 -35.08 1.64
CA GLU A 134 18.44 -35.21 1.57
C GLU A 134 19.04 -35.58 2.93
N THR A 135 18.52 -34.99 4.01
CA THR A 135 18.95 -35.36 5.37
C THR A 135 18.72 -36.84 5.65
N GLN A 136 17.58 -37.39 5.22
CA GLN A 136 17.29 -38.82 5.35
C GLN A 136 18.23 -39.69 4.50
N ARG A 137 18.56 -39.27 3.27
CA ARG A 137 19.53 -39.98 2.41
C ARG A 137 20.92 -40.02 3.06
N MET A 138 21.40 -38.89 3.56
CA MET A 138 22.70 -38.81 4.24
C MET A 138 22.73 -39.67 5.50
N ARG A 139 21.64 -39.72 6.29
CA ARG A 139 21.54 -40.60 7.46
C ARG A 139 21.63 -42.09 7.13
N LYS A 140 21.19 -42.48 5.92
CA LYS A 140 21.31 -43.86 5.42
C LYS A 140 22.65 -44.14 4.73
N GLY A 141 23.62 -43.22 4.82
CA GLY A 141 24.94 -43.36 4.20
C GLY A 141 24.96 -43.20 2.69
N LEU A 142 23.89 -42.67 2.08
CA LEU A 142 23.86 -42.41 0.64
C LEU A 142 24.65 -41.14 0.30
N SER A 143 25.34 -41.16 -0.83
CA SER A 143 26.11 -40.01 -1.31
C SER A 143 25.20 -38.79 -1.57
N PRO A 144 25.59 -37.59 -1.09
CA PRO A 144 24.81 -36.38 -1.27
C PRO A 144 24.83 -35.91 -2.72
N ILE A 145 23.82 -35.13 -3.10
CA ILE A 145 23.81 -34.40 -4.37
C ILE A 145 24.75 -33.21 -4.25
N THR A 146 25.64 -33.05 -5.23
CA THR A 146 26.78 -32.11 -5.15
C THR A 146 26.66 -30.88 -6.05
N ASN A 147 25.70 -30.82 -6.98
CA ASN A 147 25.56 -29.67 -7.89
C ASN A 147 24.09 -29.36 -8.24
N PRO A 148 23.41 -28.44 -7.53
CA PRO A 148 23.90 -27.72 -6.36
C PRO A 148 23.99 -28.62 -5.12
N THR A 149 24.94 -28.34 -4.22
CA THR A 149 24.98 -29.01 -2.92
C THR A 149 23.75 -28.64 -2.08
N VAL A 150 23.28 -29.57 -1.26
CA VAL A 150 22.17 -29.32 -0.33
C VAL A 150 22.45 -28.13 0.60
N ALA A 151 23.71 -27.92 1.00
CA ALA A 151 24.11 -26.78 1.82
C ALA A 151 23.84 -25.45 1.13
N VAL A 152 24.16 -25.34 -0.16
CA VAL A 152 23.89 -24.11 -0.94
C VAL A 152 22.38 -23.92 -1.11
N VAL A 153 21.62 -24.98 -1.39
CA VAL A 153 20.16 -24.91 -1.47
C VAL A 153 19.57 -24.44 -0.14
N LYS A 154 20.03 -24.99 0.99
CA LYS A 154 19.63 -24.60 2.35
C LYS A 154 19.86 -23.12 2.61
N VAL A 155 21.06 -22.61 2.34
CA VAL A 155 21.38 -21.19 2.55
C VAL A 155 20.48 -20.27 1.70
N ARG A 156 20.21 -20.62 0.45
CA ARG A 156 19.31 -19.83 -0.41
C ARG A 156 17.88 -19.87 0.08
N TYR A 157 17.43 -21.04 0.51
CA TYR A 157 16.09 -21.25 1.04
C TYR A 157 15.85 -20.51 2.36
N GLU A 158 16.79 -20.57 3.29
CA GLU A 158 16.71 -19.87 4.59
C GLU A 158 16.67 -18.34 4.41
N LYS A 159 17.50 -17.79 3.52
CA LYS A 159 17.47 -16.35 3.17
C LYS A 159 16.12 -15.92 2.59
N PHE A 160 15.51 -16.78 1.79
CA PHE A 160 14.15 -16.55 1.30
C PHE A 160 13.12 -16.60 2.44
N LEU A 161 13.17 -17.59 3.33
CA LEU A 161 12.24 -17.69 4.46
C LEU A 161 12.32 -16.47 5.39
N GLU A 162 13.53 -15.99 5.67
CA GLU A 162 13.75 -14.77 6.43
C GLU A 162 13.10 -13.56 5.74
N SER A 163 13.39 -13.39 4.44
CA SER A 163 12.81 -12.30 3.64
C SER A 163 11.29 -12.39 3.55
N TYR A 164 10.74 -13.60 3.45
CA TYR A 164 9.30 -13.87 3.41
C TYR A 164 8.62 -13.47 4.73
N ARG A 165 9.19 -13.87 5.88
CA ARG A 165 8.68 -13.47 7.20
C ARG A 165 8.73 -11.96 7.39
N ASN A 166 9.83 -11.32 6.97
CA ASN A 166 9.97 -9.87 7.03
C ASN A 166 8.93 -9.18 6.13
N GLN A 167 8.69 -9.69 4.93
CA GLN A 167 7.68 -9.15 4.02
C GLN A 167 6.26 -9.26 4.61
N LYS A 168 5.92 -10.38 5.25
CA LYS A 168 4.63 -10.55 5.95
C LYS A 168 4.47 -9.55 7.09
N LYS A 169 5.49 -9.37 7.93
CA LYS A 169 5.48 -8.36 9.00
C LYS A 169 5.29 -6.93 8.48
N LEU A 170 5.96 -6.58 7.37
CA LEU A 170 5.81 -5.27 6.73
C LEU A 170 4.38 -5.07 6.19
N GLN A 171 3.80 -6.09 5.55
CA GLN A 171 2.41 -6.07 5.08
C GLN A 171 1.42 -5.85 6.24
N GLU A 172 1.59 -6.58 7.35
CA GLU A 172 0.77 -6.42 8.55
C GLU A 172 0.91 -5.01 9.16
N SER A 173 2.14 -4.48 9.22
CA SER A 173 2.40 -3.13 9.72
C SER A 173 1.73 -2.06 8.87
N THR A 174 1.87 -2.13 7.55
CA THR A 174 1.21 -1.20 6.61
C THR A 174 -0.31 -1.30 6.71
N ASN A 175 -0.85 -2.50 6.83
CA ASN A 175 -2.29 -2.70 7.00
C ASN A 175 -2.79 -2.07 8.30
N ARG A 176 -2.07 -2.24 9.42
CA ARG A 176 -2.42 -1.59 10.70
C ARG A 176 -2.40 -0.07 10.58
N ALA A 177 -1.35 0.51 10.01
CA ALA A 177 -1.25 1.96 9.81
C ALA A 177 -2.36 2.51 8.89
N LEU A 178 -2.75 1.74 7.86
CA LEU A 178 -3.88 2.09 7.01
C LEU A 178 -5.23 2.04 7.74
N GLN A 179 -5.43 1.05 8.62
CA GLN A 179 -6.66 0.97 9.42
C GLN A 179 -6.74 2.10 10.44
N GLU A 180 -5.63 2.45 11.10
CA GLU A 180 -5.55 3.61 12.00
C GLU A 180 -5.89 4.91 11.26
N LEU A 181 -5.39 5.11 10.05
CA LEU A 181 -5.77 6.28 9.25
C LEU A 181 -7.27 6.25 8.88
N LYS A 182 -7.83 5.07 8.57
CA LYS A 182 -9.27 4.92 8.28
C LYS A 182 -10.15 5.27 9.46
N THR A 183 -9.77 4.93 10.70
CA THR A 183 -10.60 5.20 11.88
C THR A 183 -10.70 6.70 12.20
N ILE A 184 -9.67 7.49 11.85
CA ILE A 184 -9.66 8.93 12.12
C ILE A 184 -10.23 9.78 10.97
N ARG A 185 -10.43 9.22 9.78
CA ARG A 185 -11.01 9.93 8.61
C ARG A 185 -12.40 10.52 8.89
N PRO A 186 -13.37 9.80 9.49
CA PRO A 186 -14.68 10.37 9.78
C PRO A 186 -14.58 11.62 10.66
N ARG A 187 -13.76 11.57 11.71
CA ARG A 187 -13.53 12.74 12.59
C ARG A 187 -12.92 13.92 11.83
N ALA A 188 -12.03 13.67 10.87
CA ALA A 188 -11.50 14.72 10.01
C ALA A 188 -12.61 15.33 9.14
N ASP A 189 -13.46 14.48 8.55
CA ASP A 189 -14.58 14.90 7.71
C ASP A 189 -15.61 15.71 8.51
N ASP A 190 -15.92 15.31 9.74
CA ASP A 190 -16.82 16.03 10.64
C ASP A 190 -16.28 17.42 11.00
N ILE A 191 -15.00 17.52 11.36
CA ILE A 191 -14.36 18.82 11.67
C ILE A 191 -14.37 19.74 10.45
N ILE A 192 -14.06 19.20 9.26
CA ILE A 192 -14.07 19.98 8.02
C ILE A 192 -15.49 20.43 7.69
N LEU A 193 -16.48 19.54 7.85
CA LEU A 193 -17.89 19.83 7.59
C LEU A 193 -18.41 20.92 8.52
N ASP A 194 -18.14 20.84 9.82
CA ASP A 194 -18.50 21.85 10.82
C ASP A 194 -17.96 23.23 10.41
N ILE A 195 -16.65 23.32 10.14
CA ILE A 195 -16.00 24.57 9.72
C ILE A 195 -16.61 25.10 8.43
N TRP A 196 -16.81 24.25 7.43
CA TRP A 196 -17.34 24.68 6.14
C TRP A 196 -18.78 25.19 6.23
N ASN A 197 -19.61 24.56 7.06
CA ASN A 197 -20.97 25.03 7.32
C ASN A 197 -20.96 26.41 8.01
N GLU A 198 -20.12 26.61 9.03
CA GLU A 198 -20.00 27.89 9.74
C GLU A 198 -19.51 29.02 8.82
N VAL A 199 -18.55 28.71 7.94
CA VAL A 199 -18.03 29.66 6.94
C VAL A 199 -19.12 30.05 5.93
N GLU A 200 -19.88 29.09 5.42
CA GLU A 200 -20.96 29.36 4.45
C GLU A 200 -22.12 30.14 5.09
N ASP A 201 -22.41 29.92 6.37
CA ASP A 201 -23.43 30.69 7.11
C ASP A 201 -22.98 32.12 7.37
N SER A 202 -21.70 32.33 7.70
CA SER A 202 -21.10 33.67 7.91
C SER A 202 -21.17 34.56 6.67
N PHE A 203 -21.20 33.97 5.47
CA PHE A 203 -21.25 34.68 4.19
C PHE A 203 -22.59 34.53 3.46
N LYS A 204 -23.65 34.09 4.14
CA LYS A 204 -24.95 33.78 3.49
C LYS A 204 -25.62 34.98 2.83
N ASP A 205 -25.40 36.18 3.35
CA ASP A 205 -26.01 37.41 2.85
C ASP A 205 -25.26 38.02 1.64
N LEU A 206 -24.11 37.44 1.28
CA LEU A 206 -23.33 37.86 0.11
C LEU A 206 -23.86 37.23 -1.18
N PRO A 207 -23.72 37.90 -2.34
CA PRO A 207 -24.00 37.30 -3.64
C PRO A 207 -23.21 36.00 -3.85
N ASP A 208 -23.83 35.00 -4.51
CA ASP A 208 -23.28 33.65 -4.68
C ASP A 208 -21.84 33.61 -5.19
N ASN A 209 -21.43 34.55 -6.04
CA ASN A 209 -20.05 34.61 -6.54
C ASN A 209 -19.07 35.01 -5.43
N LEU A 210 -19.35 36.12 -4.74
CA LEU A 210 -18.53 36.63 -3.64
C LEU A 210 -18.52 35.68 -2.44
N LYS A 211 -19.66 35.05 -2.13
CA LYS A 211 -19.76 34.01 -1.10
C LYS A 211 -18.78 32.86 -1.37
N ARG A 212 -18.75 32.36 -2.61
CA ARG A 212 -17.86 31.26 -3.01
C ARG A 212 -16.39 31.68 -2.98
N GLU A 213 -16.08 32.88 -3.46
CA GLU A 213 -14.72 33.44 -3.41
C GLU A 213 -14.23 33.55 -1.96
N LYS A 214 -15.04 34.16 -1.07
CA LYS A 214 -14.71 34.29 0.35
C LYS A 214 -14.58 32.95 1.05
N ALA A 215 -15.49 32.01 0.79
CA ALA A 215 -15.41 30.66 1.33
C ALA A 215 -14.19 29.88 0.82
N ALA A 216 -13.78 30.07 -0.43
CA ALA A 216 -12.57 29.44 -0.97
C ALA A 216 -11.30 29.89 -0.25
N GLU A 217 -11.26 31.11 0.29
CA GLU A 217 -10.15 31.57 1.15
C GLU A 217 -9.97 30.71 2.41
N TYR A 218 -11.06 30.09 2.92
CA TYR A 218 -11.06 29.18 4.06
C TYR A 218 -10.84 27.71 3.67
N GLY A 219 -10.62 27.43 2.38
CA GLY A 219 -10.31 26.09 1.87
C GLY A 219 -11.50 25.30 1.32
N LEU A 220 -12.68 25.93 1.19
CA LEU A 220 -13.82 25.30 0.51
C LEU A 220 -13.54 25.14 -0.97
N VAL A 221 -13.97 24.00 -1.54
CA VAL A 221 -13.83 23.69 -2.96
C VAL A 221 -15.20 23.45 -3.58
N TYR A 222 -15.52 24.26 -4.59
CA TYR A 222 -16.75 24.16 -5.37
C TYR A 222 -16.46 23.52 -6.72
N ILE A 223 -17.30 22.56 -7.13
CA ILE A 223 -17.14 21.80 -8.37
C ILE A 223 -18.35 22.06 -9.27
N HIS A 224 -18.10 22.40 -10.53
CA HIS A 224 -19.14 22.47 -11.56
C HIS A 224 -19.48 21.08 -12.10
N ARG A 225 -20.77 20.85 -12.40
CA ARG A 225 -21.17 19.63 -13.12
C ARG A 225 -20.63 19.69 -14.55
N LYS A 226 -20.20 18.54 -15.09
CA LYS A 226 -19.62 18.42 -16.45
C LYS A 226 -20.49 19.03 -17.56
N ASN A 227 -21.81 19.07 -17.40
CA ASN A 227 -22.73 19.63 -18.39
C ASN A 227 -22.90 21.16 -18.31
N GLU A 228 -22.35 21.84 -17.29
CA GLU A 228 -22.44 23.30 -17.12
C GLU A 228 -21.20 24.04 -17.66
N GLN A 229 -20.05 23.38 -17.77
CA GLN A 229 -18.82 23.98 -18.31
C GLN A 229 -18.94 24.30 -19.81
N ASN A 230 -19.64 23.46 -20.58
CA ASN A 230 -19.89 23.72 -22.01
C ASN A 230 -20.83 24.92 -22.24
N ASN A 231 -21.82 25.13 -21.36
CA ASN A 231 -22.74 26.27 -21.48
C ASN A 231 -22.07 27.59 -21.10
N HIS A 232 -21.21 27.62 -20.07
CA HIS A 232 -20.49 28.85 -19.72
C HIS A 232 -19.54 29.31 -20.82
N SER A 233 -18.84 28.37 -21.47
CA SER A 233 -18.00 28.63 -22.64
C SER A 233 -18.82 29.17 -23.82
N MET A 234 -20.00 28.60 -24.12
CA MET A 234 -20.85 29.12 -25.20
C MET A 234 -21.44 30.51 -24.89
N PHE A 235 -21.83 30.78 -23.64
CA PHE A 235 -22.39 32.07 -23.25
C PHE A 235 -21.36 33.22 -23.29
N GLU A 236 -20.10 32.96 -22.92
CA GLU A 236 -19.00 33.94 -23.08
C GLU A 236 -18.68 34.22 -24.55
N SER A 237 -18.68 33.20 -25.41
CA SER A 237 -18.50 33.37 -26.86
C SER A 237 -19.62 34.17 -27.53
N SER A 238 -20.86 34.04 -27.05
CA SER A 238 -22.01 34.83 -27.54
C SER A 238 -22.04 36.28 -27.03
N ARG A 239 -21.33 36.62 -25.94
CA ARG A 239 -21.21 38.01 -25.46
C ARG A 239 -20.09 38.79 -26.14
N GLN A 240 -19.03 38.10 -26.58
CA GLN A 240 -17.95 38.71 -27.36
C GLN A 240 -18.31 38.94 -28.84
N SER A 241 -19.44 38.40 -29.31
CA SER A 241 -19.91 38.53 -30.70
C SER A 241 -21.03 39.58 -30.87
N ILE A 242 -21.43 40.27 -29.80
CA ILE A 242 -22.45 41.35 -29.83
C ILE A 242 -21.84 42.69 -29.34
N SER A 243 -20.51 42.82 -29.39
CA SER A 243 -19.78 44.06 -29.14
C SER A 243 -18.97 44.48 -30.35
#